data_AF-A0AAN7T741-F1
#
_entry.id   AF-A0AAN7T741-F1
#
_cell.length_a   1.000
_cell.length_b   1.000
_cell.length_c   1.000
_cell.angle_alpha   90.00
_cell.angle_beta   90.00
_cell.angle_gamma   90.00
#
_symmetry.space_group_name_H-M   'P 1'
#
loop_
_entity.id
_entity.type
_entity.pdbx_description
1 polymer ?
#
loop_
_entity_poly.entity_id
_entity_poly.type
_entity_poly.pdbx_seq_one_letter_code
_entity_poly.pdbx_strand_id
1 'polypeptide(L)'
;MPTTISPPMFSTSQSDFRTSQAQSQQNASFSYSESHLTQLPAPNFNFDDLRRRMNEFTTKFDAYIERGRRQVLSERNSFRARLSELNEEQKSTSQQIHSLHSSLASHNHILGREAREKSEIQSQITSLQSHADSQRTHRDQIKSAIASTQCAIDTKVAAQKAYAEKLATQSALNGPELQFWETYLGTTIDGGGEDGLIRVTYTFAPARGQQEEQQAMFELQVPDSGNGGYEVVYAKPRLESEAIKKVVTRLNECRDIAMLLKRMRMLFQETMGERMILR
;
A
#
# COMPACT_ATOMS: atom_id res chain seq x y z
N MET A 1 26.61 -25.17 -3.83
CA MET A 1 27.42 -26.35 -3.42
C MET A 1 27.20 -27.45 -4.45
N PRO A 2 28.01 -27.53 -5.52
CA PRO A 2 27.86 -28.56 -6.55
C PRO A 2 28.74 -29.77 -6.20
N THR A 3 28.12 -30.94 -6.02
CA THR A 3 28.83 -32.21 -5.77
C THR A 3 28.95 -32.95 -7.10
N THR A 4 30.14 -32.89 -7.69
CA THR A 4 30.57 -33.67 -8.86
C THR A 4 30.77 -35.13 -8.42
N ILE A 5 30.08 -36.08 -9.05
CA ILE A 5 30.28 -37.52 -8.85
C ILE A 5 30.79 -38.13 -10.16
N SER A 6 32.04 -38.61 -10.13
CA SER A 6 32.71 -39.34 -11.19
C SER A 6 32.09 -40.73 -11.44
N PRO A 7 32.10 -41.25 -12.68
CA PRO A 7 31.79 -42.66 -12.94
C PRO A 7 33.02 -43.57 -12.78
N PRO A 8 32.84 -44.85 -12.43
CA PRO A 8 33.94 -45.80 -12.27
C PRO A 8 34.44 -46.35 -13.62
N MET A 9 35.76 -46.43 -13.75
CA MET A 9 36.45 -47.20 -14.78
C MET A 9 36.37 -48.69 -14.44
N PHE A 10 35.88 -49.52 -15.37
CA PHE A 10 36.12 -50.96 -15.35
C PHE A 10 37.07 -51.35 -16.48
N SER A 11 38.18 -51.91 -16.05
CA SER A 11 39.27 -52.48 -16.83
C SER A 11 38.93 -53.95 -17.13
N THR A 12 39.09 -54.37 -18.38
CA THR A 12 39.22 -55.80 -18.73
C THR A 12 40.44 -55.96 -19.60
N SER A 13 41.45 -56.60 -19.01
CA SER A 13 42.73 -56.96 -19.63
C SER A 13 42.63 -58.20 -20.51
N GLN A 14 43.40 -58.10 -21.59
CA GLN A 14 44.04 -59.08 -22.47
C GLN A 14 44.03 -60.57 -22.10
N SER A 15 43.94 -61.43 -23.12
CA SER A 15 44.95 -62.47 -23.35
C SER A 15 44.79 -63.11 -24.74
N ASP A 16 45.78 -62.87 -25.60
CA ASP A 16 46.06 -63.66 -26.79
C ASP A 16 46.87 -64.91 -26.41
N PHE A 17 46.51 -66.08 -26.93
CA PHE A 17 47.40 -67.25 -26.91
C PHE A 17 47.45 -67.92 -28.29
N ARG A 18 48.64 -67.81 -28.88
CA ARG A 18 49.13 -68.42 -30.12
C ARG A 18 50.08 -69.54 -29.72
N THR A 19 50.15 -70.64 -30.48
CA THR A 19 51.23 -71.68 -30.57
C THR A 19 50.57 -73.05 -30.84
N SER A 20 51.05 -74.03 -31.60
CA SER A 20 52.01 -74.16 -32.71
C SER A 20 51.86 -75.58 -33.26
N GLN A 21 52.30 -75.76 -34.50
CA GLN A 21 52.55 -76.96 -35.29
C GLN A 21 53.53 -77.97 -34.63
N ALA A 22 53.31 -79.30 -34.77
CA ALA A 22 54.38 -80.32 -34.81
C ALA A 22 53.90 -81.71 -35.32
N GLN A 23 54.63 -82.24 -36.31
CA GLN A 23 54.81 -83.63 -36.79
C GLN A 23 55.37 -84.55 -35.65
N SER A 24 55.33 -85.90 -35.60
CA SER A 24 55.68 -86.96 -36.58
C SER A 24 55.59 -88.39 -35.95
N GLN A 25 55.45 -89.41 -36.83
CA GLN A 25 56.11 -90.75 -36.85
C GLN A 25 55.81 -91.83 -35.77
N GLN A 26 55.22 -92.97 -36.16
CA GLN A 26 55.79 -94.28 -36.57
C GLN A 26 56.04 -95.27 -35.41
N ASN A 27 55.53 -96.51 -35.54
CA ASN A 27 56.36 -97.70 -35.36
C ASN A 27 55.76 -98.98 -36.00
N ALA A 28 56.60 -99.61 -36.81
CA ALA A 28 56.65 -101.00 -37.27
C ALA A 28 56.84 -101.97 -36.07
N SER A 29 56.79 -103.30 -36.10
CA SER A 29 56.51 -104.45 -36.99
C SER A 29 56.65 -105.67 -36.07
N PHE A 30 56.08 -106.85 -36.36
CA PHE A 30 56.81 -108.13 -36.26
C PHE A 30 56.02 -109.27 -36.92
N SER A 31 56.77 -110.09 -37.66
CA SER A 31 56.39 -111.25 -38.44
C SER A 31 56.44 -112.52 -37.59
N TYR A 32 55.63 -113.53 -37.91
CA TYR A 32 56.02 -114.93 -37.76
C TYR A 32 55.35 -115.78 -38.85
N SER A 33 56.14 -116.70 -39.39
CA SER A 33 55.86 -117.60 -40.51
C SER A 33 55.36 -118.98 -40.05
N GLU A 34 54.67 -119.63 -40.99
CA GLU A 34 54.70 -121.09 -41.27
C GLU A 34 53.72 -122.05 -40.56
N SER A 35 53.25 -123.00 -41.38
CA SER A 35 52.08 -123.86 -41.26
C SER A 35 52.32 -125.16 -40.46
N HIS A 36 51.22 -125.79 -40.01
CA HIS A 36 50.86 -127.22 -40.11
C HIS A 36 50.16 -127.79 -38.85
N LEU A 37 49.01 -128.46 -39.06
CA LEU A 37 48.21 -129.30 -38.13
C LEU A 37 47.45 -128.58 -36.99
N THR A 38 46.14 -128.76 -36.72
CA THR A 38 45.03 -129.52 -37.31
C THR A 38 43.76 -129.20 -36.49
N GLN A 39 42.62 -129.10 -37.18
CA GLN A 39 41.25 -129.44 -36.74
C GLN A 39 40.73 -128.93 -35.39
N LEU A 40 39.93 -127.85 -35.46
CA LEU A 40 38.75 -127.67 -34.61
C LEU A 40 37.54 -127.29 -35.51
N PRO A 41 36.31 -127.74 -35.20
CA PRO A 41 35.15 -127.54 -36.06
C PRO A 41 34.85 -126.04 -36.23
N ALA A 42 34.66 -125.59 -37.48
CA ALA A 42 34.21 -124.23 -37.75
C ALA A 42 32.85 -124.02 -37.07
N PRO A 43 32.73 -123.18 -36.04
CA PRO A 43 31.44 -122.87 -35.45
C PRO A 43 30.65 -122.11 -36.51
N ASN A 44 29.52 -122.67 -36.92
CA ASN A 44 28.56 -121.99 -37.79
C ASN A 44 27.90 -120.87 -36.99
N PHE A 45 28.65 -119.79 -36.76
CA PHE A 45 28.08 -118.52 -36.36
C PHE A 45 27.18 -118.10 -37.50
N ASN A 46 25.90 -117.89 -37.19
CA ASN A 46 24.91 -117.39 -38.13
C ASN A 46 25.22 -115.90 -38.41
N PHE A 47 26.35 -115.66 -39.09
CA PHE A 47 26.96 -114.36 -39.34
C PHE A 47 25.98 -113.46 -40.09
N ASP A 48 25.06 -114.02 -40.86
CA ASP A 48 24.00 -113.27 -41.53
C ASP A 48 22.95 -112.72 -40.55
N ASP A 49 22.59 -113.44 -39.48
CA ASP A 49 21.67 -112.94 -38.45
C ASP A 49 22.34 -111.89 -37.55
N LEU A 50 23.63 -112.08 -37.21
CA LEU A 50 24.41 -111.07 -36.50
C LEU A 50 24.62 -109.81 -37.35
N ARG A 51 24.97 -109.98 -38.63
CA ARG A 51 25.14 -108.87 -39.58
C ARG A 51 23.83 -108.14 -39.83
N ARG A 52 22.70 -108.86 -39.91
CA ARG A 52 21.37 -108.27 -39.97
C ARG A 52 21.03 -107.47 -38.72
N ARG A 53 21.21 -108.03 -37.52
CA ARG A 53 20.99 -107.31 -36.25
C ARG A 53 21.91 -106.11 -36.10
N MET A 54 23.15 -106.22 -36.58
CA MET A 54 24.08 -105.11 -36.56
C MET A 54 23.68 -104.00 -37.52
N ASN A 55 23.23 -104.34 -38.74
CA ASN A 55 22.67 -103.34 -39.66
C ASN A 55 21.40 -102.70 -39.11
N GLU A 56 20.49 -103.47 -38.50
CA GLU A 56 19.27 -102.96 -37.87
C GLU A 56 19.60 -102.06 -36.66
N PHE A 57 20.58 -102.45 -35.84
CA PHE A 57 21.07 -101.65 -34.72
C PHE A 57 21.73 -100.37 -35.21
N THR A 58 22.65 -100.42 -36.18
CA THR A 58 23.29 -99.25 -36.78
C THR A 58 22.25 -98.30 -37.36
N THR A 59 21.24 -98.81 -38.07
CA THR A 59 20.15 -97.98 -38.61
C THR A 59 19.34 -97.29 -37.50
N LYS A 60 18.98 -98.03 -36.44
CA LYS A 60 18.24 -97.46 -35.29
C LYS A 60 19.10 -96.49 -34.48
N PHE A 61 20.39 -96.78 -34.34
CA PHE A 61 21.36 -95.95 -33.64
C PHE A 61 21.60 -94.66 -34.41
N ASP A 62 21.83 -94.72 -35.73
CA ASP A 62 21.96 -93.56 -36.60
C ASP A 62 20.68 -92.71 -36.59
N ALA A 63 19.50 -93.34 -36.61
CA ALA A 63 18.22 -92.64 -36.48
C ALA A 63 18.05 -91.97 -35.10
N TYR A 64 18.54 -92.60 -34.02
CA TYR A 64 18.56 -92.02 -32.68
C TYR A 64 19.54 -90.85 -32.58
N ILE A 65 20.74 -90.97 -33.15
CA ILE A 65 21.74 -89.90 -33.21
C ILE A 65 21.21 -88.73 -34.04
N GLU A 66 20.59 -88.99 -35.20
CA GLU A 66 19.97 -87.95 -36.01
C GLU A 66 18.79 -87.27 -35.28
N ARG A 67 17.97 -88.03 -34.55
CA ARG A 67 16.90 -87.45 -33.72
C ARG A 67 17.47 -86.59 -32.59
N GLY A 68 18.48 -87.08 -31.88
CA GLY A 68 19.17 -86.32 -30.82
C GLY A 68 19.84 -85.06 -31.36
N ARG A 69 20.51 -85.14 -32.52
CA ARG A 69 21.11 -84.00 -33.20
C ARG A 69 20.07 -82.96 -33.61
N ARG A 70 18.94 -83.39 -34.18
CA ARG A 70 17.82 -82.51 -34.54
C ARG A 70 17.21 -81.86 -33.30
N GLN A 71 17.03 -82.60 -32.22
CA GLN A 71 16.48 -82.08 -30.96
C GLN A 71 17.40 -81.02 -30.36
N VAL A 72 18.71 -81.31 -30.21
CA VAL A 72 19.68 -80.35 -29.66
C VAL A 72 19.78 -79.10 -30.53
N LEU A 73 19.79 -79.24 -31.86
CA LEU A 73 19.80 -78.08 -32.76
C LEU A 73 18.51 -77.26 -32.67
N SER A 74 17.36 -77.92 -32.55
CA SER A 74 16.06 -77.26 -32.38
C SER A 74 15.98 -76.50 -31.05
N GLU A 75 16.37 -77.14 -29.95
CA GLU A 75 16.43 -76.53 -28.61
C GLU A 75 17.39 -75.34 -28.60
N ARG A 76 18.62 -75.49 -29.14
CA ARG A 76 19.59 -74.39 -29.25
C ARG A 76 19.05 -73.22 -30.06
N ASN A 77 18.40 -73.49 -31.19
CA ASN A 77 17.82 -72.45 -32.03
C ASN A 77 16.65 -71.74 -31.32
N SER A 78 15.79 -72.50 -30.62
CA SER A 78 14.69 -71.94 -29.83
C SER A 78 15.20 -71.08 -28.66
N PHE A 79 16.26 -71.51 -27.99
CA PHE A 79 16.88 -70.76 -26.90
C PHE A 79 17.52 -69.46 -27.43
N ARG A 80 18.20 -69.53 -28.57
CA ARG A 80 18.75 -68.32 -29.22
C ARG A 80 17.66 -67.33 -29.61
N ALA A 81 16.52 -67.82 -30.12
CA ALA A 81 15.38 -66.96 -30.45
C ALA A 81 14.82 -66.28 -29.19
N ARG A 82 14.57 -67.04 -28.12
CA ARG A 82 14.11 -66.49 -26.82
C ARG A 82 15.08 -65.49 -26.22
N LEU A 83 16.39 -65.75 -26.29
CA LEU A 83 17.40 -64.79 -25.84
C LEU A 83 17.39 -63.50 -26.65
N SER A 84 17.16 -63.59 -27.97
CA SER A 84 17.04 -62.41 -28.83
C SER A 84 15.80 -61.60 -28.47
N GLU A 85 14.66 -62.26 -28.30
CA GLU A 85 13.39 -61.65 -27.89
C GLU A 85 13.52 -60.96 -26.53
N LEU A 86 14.08 -61.65 -25.53
CA LEU A 86 14.28 -61.09 -24.19
C LEU A 86 15.22 -59.88 -24.20
N ASN A 87 16.28 -59.90 -25.02
CA ASN A 87 17.19 -58.76 -25.15
C ASN A 87 16.51 -57.57 -25.86
N GLU A 88 15.65 -57.83 -26.84
CA GLU A 88 14.87 -56.79 -27.51
C GLU A 88 13.83 -56.18 -26.56
N GLU A 89 13.12 -57.01 -25.79
CA GLU A 89 12.20 -56.58 -24.74
C GLU A 89 12.94 -55.74 -23.68
N GLN A 90 14.08 -56.21 -23.19
CA GLN A 90 14.91 -55.46 -22.23
C GLN A 90 15.30 -54.08 -22.77
N LYS A 91 15.72 -53.99 -24.05
CA LYS A 91 16.07 -52.71 -24.69
C LYS A 91 14.85 -51.80 -24.80
N SER A 92 13.72 -52.34 -25.24
CA SER A 92 12.46 -51.60 -25.34
C SER A 92 12.01 -51.05 -23.99
N THR A 93 11.94 -51.88 -22.96
CA THR A 93 11.60 -51.46 -21.59
C THR A 93 12.60 -50.43 -21.06
N SER A 94 13.89 -50.61 -21.31
CA SER A 94 14.92 -49.63 -20.91
C SER A 94 14.68 -48.28 -21.58
N GLN A 95 14.36 -48.24 -22.88
CA GLN A 95 14.04 -47.01 -23.60
C GLN A 95 12.76 -46.34 -23.05
N GLN A 96 11.73 -47.13 -22.73
CA GLN A 96 10.51 -46.63 -22.10
C GLN A 96 10.80 -46.01 -20.73
N ILE A 97 11.60 -46.67 -19.88
CA ILE A 97 12.02 -46.14 -18.59
C ILE A 97 12.75 -44.79 -18.77
N HIS A 98 13.66 -44.67 -19.73
CA HIS A 98 14.35 -43.41 -20.01
C HIS A 98 13.39 -42.30 -20.48
N SER A 99 12.43 -42.64 -21.35
CA SER A 99 11.40 -41.70 -21.80
C SER A 99 10.55 -41.20 -20.63
N LEU A 100 10.09 -42.11 -19.75
CA LEU A 100 9.33 -41.77 -18.56
C LEU A 100 10.13 -40.91 -17.59
N HIS A 101 11.42 -41.21 -17.37
CA HIS A 101 12.29 -40.38 -16.55
C HIS A 101 12.45 -38.96 -17.11
N SER A 102 12.63 -38.84 -18.42
CA SER A 102 12.73 -37.53 -19.10
C SER A 102 11.42 -36.73 -18.98
N SER A 103 10.28 -37.39 -19.16
CA SER A 103 8.96 -36.79 -18.97
C SER A 103 8.75 -36.33 -17.52
N LEU A 104 9.09 -37.18 -16.53
CA LEU A 104 8.99 -36.84 -15.10
C LEU A 104 9.88 -35.65 -14.73
N ALA A 105 11.12 -35.61 -15.24
CA ALA A 105 12.02 -34.48 -15.03
C ALA A 105 11.44 -33.17 -15.61
N SER A 106 10.84 -33.24 -16.80
CA SER A 106 10.19 -32.10 -17.45
C SER A 106 8.98 -31.62 -16.66
N HIS A 107 8.12 -32.53 -16.18
CA HIS A 107 6.98 -32.18 -15.33
C HIS A 107 7.40 -31.55 -14.01
N ASN A 108 8.42 -32.09 -13.33
CA ASN A 108 8.96 -31.50 -12.10
C ASN A 108 9.52 -30.10 -12.34
N HIS A 109 10.17 -29.87 -13.49
CA HIS A 109 10.64 -28.54 -13.87
C HIS A 109 9.48 -27.56 -14.05
N ILE A 110 8.41 -27.97 -14.76
CA ILE A 110 7.22 -27.16 -14.98
C ILE A 110 6.54 -26.83 -13.65
N LEU A 111 6.32 -27.82 -12.78
CA LEU A 111 5.73 -27.60 -11.44
C LEU A 111 6.57 -26.63 -10.60
N GLY A 112 7.89 -26.77 -10.65
CA GLY A 112 8.81 -25.86 -9.96
C GLY A 112 8.74 -24.42 -10.51
N ARG A 113 8.47 -24.25 -11.80
CA ARG A 113 8.27 -22.92 -12.42
C ARG A 113 6.92 -22.33 -12.03
N GLU A 114 5.84 -23.09 -12.18
CA GLU A 114 4.48 -22.66 -11.82
C GLU A 114 4.35 -22.30 -10.34
N ALA A 115 5.03 -23.03 -9.44
CA ALA A 115 5.06 -22.70 -8.02
C ALA A 115 5.71 -21.33 -7.75
N ARG A 116 6.77 -20.98 -8.49
CA ARG A 116 7.42 -19.66 -8.37
C ARG A 116 6.54 -18.55 -8.94
N GLU A 117 5.98 -18.77 -10.13
CA GLU A 117 5.06 -17.81 -10.77
C GLU A 117 3.84 -17.54 -9.86
N LYS A 118 3.26 -18.59 -9.25
CA LYS A 118 2.17 -18.44 -8.29
C LYS A 118 2.60 -17.62 -7.06
N SER A 119 3.79 -17.89 -6.52
CA SER A 119 4.32 -17.13 -5.38
C SER A 119 4.52 -15.64 -5.73
N GLU A 120 5.02 -15.36 -6.93
CA GLU A 120 5.24 -14.00 -7.41
C GLU A 120 3.91 -13.26 -7.60
N ILE A 121 2.95 -13.87 -8.30
CA ILE A 121 1.61 -13.31 -8.49
C ILE A 121 0.93 -13.07 -7.14
N GLN A 122 1.03 -14.01 -6.20
CA GLN A 122 0.45 -13.83 -4.87
C GLN A 122 1.08 -12.66 -4.10
N SER A 123 2.39 -12.45 -4.25
CA SER A 123 3.08 -11.30 -3.66
C SER A 123 2.59 -9.97 -4.27
N GLN A 124 2.38 -9.93 -5.60
CA GLN A 124 1.85 -8.76 -6.29
C GLN A 124 0.40 -8.47 -5.88
N ILE A 125 -0.45 -9.49 -5.78
CA ILE A 125 -1.83 -9.37 -5.28
C ILE A 125 -1.83 -8.76 -3.88
N THR A 126 -1.00 -9.28 -2.98
CA THR A 126 -0.91 -8.78 -1.59
C THR A 126 -0.44 -7.32 -1.56
N SER A 127 0.55 -6.97 -2.37
CA SER A 127 1.03 -5.59 -2.50
C SER A 127 -0.06 -4.65 -3.02
N LEU A 128 -0.81 -5.06 -4.05
CA LEU A 128 -1.90 -4.25 -4.61
C LEU A 128 -3.06 -4.10 -3.63
N GLN A 129 -3.41 -5.15 -2.89
CA GLN A 129 -4.43 -5.10 -1.85
C GLN A 129 -4.02 -4.14 -0.72
N SER A 130 -2.80 -4.25 -0.22
CA SER A 130 -2.27 -3.33 0.79
C SER A 130 -2.27 -1.87 0.31
N HIS A 131 -1.96 -1.63 -0.98
CA HIS A 131 -2.00 -0.30 -1.56
C HIS A 131 -3.43 0.24 -1.65
N ALA A 132 -4.38 -0.59 -2.11
CA ALA A 132 -5.80 -0.24 -2.17
C ALA A 132 -6.38 0.09 -0.78
N ASP A 133 -6.04 -0.68 0.25
CA ASP A 133 -6.47 -0.45 1.63
C ASP A 133 -5.88 0.83 2.21
N SER A 134 -4.61 1.13 1.90
CA SER A 134 -3.96 2.38 2.29
C SER A 134 -4.65 3.59 1.65
N GLN A 135 -4.92 3.52 0.34
CA GLN A 135 -5.65 4.58 -0.38
C GLN A 135 -7.08 4.76 0.15
N ARG A 136 -7.77 3.65 0.45
CA ARG A 136 -9.12 3.68 1.04
C ARG A 136 -9.11 4.39 2.38
N THR A 137 -8.17 4.03 3.26
CA THR A 137 -8.01 4.66 4.58
C THR A 137 -7.71 6.14 4.44
N HIS A 138 -6.81 6.53 3.54
CA HIS A 138 -6.47 7.92 3.29
C HIS A 138 -7.68 8.75 2.79
N ARG A 139 -8.44 8.20 1.84
CA ARG A 139 -9.66 8.82 1.35
C ARG A 139 -10.69 9.00 2.46
N ASP A 140 -10.87 7.99 3.31
CA ASP A 140 -11.85 8.04 4.39
C ASP A 140 -11.44 9.06 5.48
N GLN A 141 -10.13 9.20 5.76
CA GLN A 141 -9.58 10.26 6.60
C GLN A 141 -9.85 11.67 6.03
N ILE A 142 -9.59 11.90 4.74
CA ILE A 142 -9.87 13.19 4.10
C ILE A 142 -11.35 13.52 4.15
N LYS A 143 -12.23 12.55 3.87
CA LYS A 143 -13.69 12.75 3.97
C LYS A 143 -14.11 13.17 5.37
N SER A 144 -13.56 12.52 6.40
CA SER A 144 -13.83 12.89 7.79
C SER A 144 -13.34 14.30 8.12
N ALA A 145 -12.15 14.69 7.64
CA ALA A 145 -11.59 16.03 7.85
C ALA A 145 -12.44 17.12 7.16
N ILE A 146 -12.91 16.85 5.93
CA ILE A 146 -13.82 17.74 5.20
C ILE A 146 -15.12 17.93 5.99
N ALA A 147 -15.74 16.83 6.44
CA ALA A 147 -16.99 16.90 7.21
C ALA A 147 -16.83 17.71 8.51
N SER A 148 -15.73 17.48 9.25
CA SER A 148 -15.42 18.24 10.47
C SER A 148 -15.20 19.72 10.18
N THR A 149 -14.50 20.04 9.09
CA THR A 149 -14.22 21.43 8.70
C THR A 149 -15.51 22.14 8.29
N GLN A 150 -16.38 21.46 7.53
CA GLN A 150 -17.67 22.01 7.14
C GLN A 150 -18.55 22.35 8.34
N CYS A 151 -18.63 21.44 9.33
CA CYS A 151 -19.36 21.69 10.57
C CYS A 151 -18.81 22.92 11.34
N ALA A 152 -17.49 23.08 11.39
CA ALA A 152 -16.86 24.23 12.02
C ALA A 152 -17.14 25.54 11.26
N ILE A 153 -17.15 25.52 9.93
CA ILE A 153 -17.54 26.65 9.09
C ILE A 153 -18.99 27.03 9.36
N ASP A 154 -19.91 26.07 9.31
CA ASP A 154 -21.34 26.30 9.50
C ASP A 154 -21.62 26.92 10.89
N THR A 155 -20.93 26.42 11.91
CA THR A 155 -21.02 26.96 13.28
C THR A 155 -20.54 28.42 13.34
N LYS A 156 -19.41 28.75 12.69
CA LYS A 156 -18.89 30.12 12.67
C LYS A 156 -19.80 31.07 11.88
N VAL A 157 -20.31 30.62 10.73
CA VAL A 157 -21.24 31.41 9.91
C VAL A 157 -22.53 31.68 10.68
N ALA A 158 -23.10 30.67 11.35
CA ALA A 158 -24.29 30.83 12.17
C ALA A 158 -24.04 31.82 13.34
N ALA A 159 -22.89 31.71 14.01
CA ALA A 159 -22.52 32.64 15.09
C ALA A 159 -22.34 34.08 14.58
N GLN A 160 -21.69 34.28 13.44
CA GLN A 160 -21.53 35.59 12.82
C GLN A 160 -22.87 36.20 12.41
N LYS A 161 -23.77 35.39 11.83
CA LYS A 161 -25.12 35.84 11.46
C LYS A 161 -25.90 36.29 12.70
N ALA A 162 -25.88 35.47 13.77
CA ALA A 162 -26.55 35.83 15.01
C ALA A 162 -25.97 37.09 15.67
N TYR A 163 -24.65 37.29 15.59
CA TYR A 163 -24.01 38.52 16.07
C TYR A 163 -24.42 39.74 15.24
N ALA A 164 -24.42 39.62 13.91
CA ALA A 164 -24.85 40.68 13.00
C ALA A 164 -26.32 41.06 13.21
N GLU A 165 -27.22 40.09 13.42
CA GLU A 165 -28.62 40.33 13.74
C GLU A 165 -28.79 41.10 15.06
N LYS A 166 -28.03 40.73 16.11
CA LYS A 166 -28.03 41.45 17.39
C LYS A 166 -27.53 42.88 17.22
N LEU A 167 -26.43 43.09 16.49
CA LEU A 167 -25.87 44.40 16.23
C LEU A 167 -26.83 45.26 15.41
N ALA A 168 -27.45 44.70 14.37
CA ALA A 168 -28.44 45.38 13.55
C ALA A 168 -29.65 45.80 14.39
N THR A 169 -30.16 44.90 15.23
CA THR A 169 -31.27 45.20 16.15
C THR A 169 -30.91 46.32 17.12
N GLN A 170 -29.72 46.27 17.73
CA GLN A 170 -29.25 47.32 18.63
C GLN A 170 -29.09 48.66 17.90
N SER A 171 -28.47 48.66 16.71
CA SER A 171 -28.29 49.87 15.91
C SER A 171 -29.61 50.51 15.47
N ALA A 172 -30.64 49.69 15.21
CA ALA A 172 -31.97 50.16 14.86
C ALA A 172 -32.67 50.87 16.03
N LEU A 173 -32.32 50.55 17.29
CA LEU A 173 -32.84 51.20 18.49
C LEU A 173 -32.03 52.44 18.90
N ASN A 174 -30.72 52.43 18.65
CA ASN A 174 -29.83 53.55 19.04
C ASN A 174 -30.27 54.89 18.43
N GLY A 175 -30.66 54.91 17.15
CA GLY A 175 -31.11 56.13 16.46
C GLY A 175 -32.32 56.81 17.12
N PRO A 176 -33.47 56.11 17.24
CA PRO A 176 -34.66 56.70 17.89
C PRO A 176 -34.44 56.99 19.38
N GLU A 177 -33.65 56.18 20.09
CA GLU A 177 -33.30 56.46 21.49
C GLU A 177 -32.45 57.74 21.62
N LEU A 178 -31.42 57.89 20.78
CA LEU A 178 -30.60 59.09 20.74
C LEU A 178 -31.47 60.32 20.45
N GLN A 179 -32.31 60.24 19.42
CA GLN A 179 -33.22 61.33 19.05
C GLN A 179 -34.19 61.70 20.19
N PHE A 180 -34.72 60.70 20.90
CA PHE A 180 -35.56 60.92 22.08
C PHE A 180 -34.79 61.70 23.16
N TRP A 181 -33.56 61.29 23.49
CA TRP A 181 -32.76 61.97 24.52
C TRP A 181 -32.29 63.36 24.09
N GLU A 182 -31.91 63.54 22.83
CA GLU A 182 -31.55 64.84 22.27
C GLU A 182 -32.71 65.82 22.35
N THR A 183 -33.93 65.37 22.03
CA THR A 183 -35.15 66.18 22.13
C THR A 183 -35.54 66.44 23.58
N TYR A 184 -35.50 65.42 24.44
CA TYR A 184 -35.93 65.52 25.84
C TYR A 184 -34.99 66.39 26.68
N LEU A 185 -33.67 66.24 26.49
CA LEU A 185 -32.67 67.03 27.19
C LEU A 185 -32.40 68.36 26.48
N GLY A 186 -32.69 68.47 25.18
CA GLY A 186 -32.25 69.60 24.35
C GLY A 186 -30.73 69.66 24.32
N THR A 187 -30.06 68.51 24.17
CA THR A 187 -28.60 68.42 24.21
C THR A 187 -28.12 67.39 23.20
N THR A 188 -27.23 67.76 22.28
CA THR A 188 -26.51 66.85 21.38
C THR A 188 -25.04 66.77 21.80
N ILE A 189 -24.47 65.57 21.72
CA ILE A 189 -23.06 65.32 22.06
C ILE A 189 -22.42 64.61 20.88
N ASP A 190 -21.50 65.29 20.21
CA ASP A 190 -20.87 64.83 18.98
C ASP A 190 -19.34 64.76 19.15
N GLY A 191 -18.68 63.95 18.33
CA GLY A 191 -17.22 64.00 18.20
C GLY A 191 -16.80 65.29 17.49
N GLY A 192 -15.85 66.02 18.06
CA GLY A 192 -15.37 67.32 17.56
C GLY A 192 -14.55 67.25 16.27
N GLY A 193 -14.40 66.08 15.64
CA GLY A 193 -13.63 65.85 14.42
C GLY A 193 -12.15 65.53 14.65
N GLU A 194 -11.62 65.83 15.84
CA GLU A 194 -10.28 65.45 16.29
C GLU A 194 -10.35 64.42 17.43
N ASP A 195 -9.34 63.56 17.53
CA ASP A 195 -9.26 62.57 18.60
C ASP A 195 -9.23 63.25 19.97
N GLY A 196 -10.10 62.78 20.87
CA GLY A 196 -10.25 63.34 22.21
C GLY A 196 -11.10 64.60 22.28
N LEU A 197 -11.55 65.20 21.18
CA LEU A 197 -12.42 66.40 21.24
C LEU A 197 -13.90 66.00 21.22
N ILE A 198 -14.67 66.47 22.20
CA ILE A 198 -16.13 66.28 22.27
C ILE A 198 -16.83 67.63 22.17
N ARG A 199 -17.78 67.77 21.24
CA ARG A 199 -18.64 68.95 21.13
C ARG A 199 -19.97 68.67 21.82
N VAL A 200 -20.36 69.55 22.73
CA VAL A 200 -21.68 69.50 23.39
C VAL A 200 -22.47 70.71 22.94
N THR A 201 -23.66 70.49 22.39
CA THR A 201 -24.57 71.55 21.94
C THR A 201 -25.86 71.49 22.76
N TYR A 202 -26.24 72.60 23.39
CA TYR A 202 -27.52 72.81 24.04
C TYR A 202 -28.47 73.55 23.11
N THR A 203 -29.68 73.02 22.98
CA THR A 203 -30.81 73.69 22.33
C THR A 203 -31.73 74.25 23.40
N PHE A 204 -32.00 75.55 23.33
CA PHE A 204 -32.91 76.25 24.22
C PHE A 204 -34.19 76.61 23.47
N ALA A 205 -35.33 76.34 24.10
CA ALA A 205 -36.62 76.74 23.58
C ALA A 205 -36.68 78.27 23.36
N PRO A 206 -37.37 78.74 22.31
CA PRO A 206 -37.46 80.16 22.02
C PRO A 206 -38.07 80.91 23.21
N ALA A 207 -37.43 82.01 23.61
CA ALA A 207 -37.98 82.90 24.61
C ALA A 207 -39.14 83.73 24.02
N ARG A 208 -39.96 84.37 24.88
CA ARG A 208 -41.09 85.21 24.42
C ARG A 208 -40.62 86.25 23.40
N GLY A 209 -41.18 86.19 22.20
CA GLY A 209 -40.92 87.15 21.11
C GLY A 209 -39.89 86.69 20.07
N GLN A 210 -39.28 85.51 20.21
CA GLN A 210 -38.43 84.90 19.19
C GLN A 210 -39.11 83.68 18.54
N GLN A 211 -38.87 83.49 17.24
CA GLN A 211 -39.38 82.33 16.48
C GLN A 211 -38.34 81.22 16.32
N GLU A 212 -37.06 81.50 16.58
CA GLU A 212 -35.96 80.56 16.36
C GLU A 212 -35.42 79.97 17.66
N GLU A 213 -35.06 78.68 17.63
CA GLU A 213 -34.38 78.01 18.72
C GLU A 213 -32.96 78.56 18.89
N GLN A 214 -32.54 78.81 20.13
CA GLN A 214 -31.19 79.27 20.41
C GLN A 214 -30.29 78.09 20.73
N GLN A 215 -29.07 78.12 20.19
CA GLN A 215 -28.07 77.09 20.43
C GLN A 215 -26.86 77.66 21.16
N ALA A 216 -26.40 76.95 22.19
CA ALA A 216 -25.10 77.14 22.81
C ALA A 216 -24.26 75.88 22.62
N MET A 217 -22.96 76.01 22.43
CA MET A 217 -22.07 74.86 22.33
C MET A 217 -20.77 75.10 23.09
N PHE A 218 -20.13 74.02 23.52
CA PHE A 218 -18.74 74.05 23.95
C PHE A 218 -18.01 72.79 23.49
N GLU A 219 -16.69 72.88 23.38
CA GLU A 219 -15.82 71.78 23.01
C GLU A 219 -14.93 71.41 24.19
N LEU A 220 -14.96 70.14 24.57
CA LEU A 220 -14.25 69.55 25.68
C LEU A 220 -13.14 68.66 25.13
N GLN A 221 -11.89 68.99 25.46
CA GLN A 221 -10.76 68.10 25.27
C GLN A 221 -10.77 67.04 26.36
N VAL A 222 -10.93 65.80 25.94
CA VAL A 222 -10.76 64.59 26.74
C VAL A 222 -9.32 64.12 26.59
N PRO A 223 -8.60 63.88 27.69
CA PRO A 223 -7.22 63.41 27.64
C PRO A 223 -7.14 61.94 27.18
N ASP A 224 -6.12 61.62 26.38
CA ASP A 224 -5.85 60.26 25.87
C ASP A 224 -5.61 59.24 26.99
N SER A 225 -5.18 59.72 28.17
CA SER A 225 -4.95 58.91 29.36
C SER A 225 -5.91 59.32 30.47
N GLY A 226 -6.48 58.34 31.18
CA GLY A 226 -7.44 58.57 32.28
C GLY A 226 -6.93 59.43 33.46
N ASN A 227 -5.63 59.73 33.49
CA ASN A 227 -5.00 60.64 34.47
C ASN A 227 -4.80 62.08 33.97
N GLY A 228 -5.07 62.38 32.70
CA GLY A 228 -4.98 63.76 32.19
C GLY A 228 -6.13 64.65 32.69
N GLY A 229 -5.96 65.96 32.54
CA GLY A 229 -7.00 66.94 32.84
C GLY A 229 -7.89 67.20 31.63
N TYR A 230 -9.20 67.32 31.86
CA TYR A 230 -10.15 67.86 30.91
C TYR A 230 -9.96 69.36 30.76
N GLU A 231 -10.19 69.88 29.56
CA GLU A 231 -10.13 71.30 29.25
C GLU A 231 -11.27 71.70 28.30
N VAL A 232 -11.87 72.87 28.49
CA VAL A 232 -12.84 73.43 27.55
C VAL A 232 -12.11 74.38 26.61
N VAL A 233 -11.97 73.97 25.34
CA VAL A 233 -11.17 74.66 24.32
C VAL A 233 -11.97 75.76 23.64
N TYR A 234 -13.27 75.52 23.44
CA TYR A 234 -14.16 76.44 22.73
C TYR A 234 -15.51 76.53 23.43
N ALA A 235 -16.13 77.72 23.41
CA ALA A 235 -17.50 77.94 23.89
C ALA A 235 -18.18 79.07 23.11
N LYS A 236 -19.42 78.85 22.71
CA LYS A 236 -20.26 79.81 22.00
C LYS A 236 -21.69 79.76 22.56
N PRO A 237 -22.30 80.88 22.97
CA PRO A 237 -21.75 82.22 23.07
C PRO A 237 -20.61 82.32 24.09
N ARG A 238 -19.77 83.37 23.97
CA ARG A 238 -18.59 83.55 24.83
C ARG A 238 -19.00 83.65 26.30
N LEU A 239 -18.52 82.71 27.10
CA LEU A 239 -18.71 82.66 28.56
C LEU A 239 -17.53 83.32 29.29
N GLU A 240 -17.74 83.65 30.56
CA GLU A 240 -16.67 84.14 31.43
C GLU A 240 -15.62 83.04 31.69
N SER A 241 -14.35 83.33 31.38
CA SER A 241 -13.25 82.36 31.50
C SER A 241 -13.07 81.83 32.92
N GLU A 242 -13.27 82.68 33.95
CA GLU A 242 -13.13 82.28 35.36
C GLU A 242 -14.26 81.34 35.81
N ALA A 243 -15.48 81.53 35.28
CA ALA A 243 -16.60 80.64 35.53
C ALA A 243 -16.36 79.25 34.91
N ILE A 244 -15.88 79.20 33.66
CA ILE A 244 -15.52 77.94 32.99
C ILE A 244 -14.42 77.20 33.77
N LYS A 245 -13.33 77.89 34.14
CA LYS A 245 -12.23 77.28 34.91
C LYS A 245 -12.73 76.62 36.20
N LYS A 246 -13.59 77.29 36.98
CA LYS A 246 -14.15 76.71 38.21
C LYS A 246 -14.92 75.41 37.97
N VAL A 247 -15.68 75.34 36.86
CA VAL A 247 -16.42 74.14 36.50
C VAL A 247 -15.48 73.02 36.06
N VAL A 248 -14.47 73.34 35.24
CA VAL A 248 -13.47 72.39 34.74
C VAL A 248 -12.57 71.87 35.86
N THR A 249 -12.15 72.71 36.81
CA THR A 249 -11.40 72.28 38.00
C THR A 249 -12.16 71.22 38.77
N ARG A 250 -13.46 71.44 39.00
CA ARG A 250 -14.30 70.47 39.70
C ARG A 250 -14.52 69.17 38.91
N LEU A 251 -14.60 69.26 37.57
CA LEU A 251 -14.62 68.08 36.71
C LEU A 251 -13.33 67.27 36.85
N ASN A 252 -12.17 67.94 36.90
CA ASN A 252 -10.88 67.29 37.07
C ASN A 252 -10.72 66.64 38.45
N GLU A 253 -11.33 67.21 39.49
CA GLU A 253 -11.35 66.65 40.85
C GLU A 253 -12.31 65.46 40.99
N CYS A 254 -13.55 65.60 40.53
CA CYS A 254 -14.62 64.62 40.80
C CYS A 254 -14.87 63.62 39.67
N ARG A 255 -14.35 63.88 38.45
CA ARG A 255 -14.63 63.11 37.22
C ARG A 255 -16.13 62.96 36.91
N ASP A 256 -16.95 63.91 37.38
CA ASP A 256 -18.41 63.91 37.20
C ASP A 256 -18.82 64.77 36.00
N ILE A 257 -19.03 64.11 34.85
CA ILE A 257 -19.45 64.73 33.59
C ILE A 257 -20.89 65.25 33.68
N ALA A 258 -21.78 64.59 34.42
CA ALA A 258 -23.17 65.04 34.55
C ALA A 258 -23.22 66.41 35.24
N MET A 259 -22.37 66.62 36.26
CA MET A 259 -22.24 67.90 36.93
C MET A 259 -21.65 68.99 36.02
N LEU A 260 -20.65 68.65 35.19
CA LEU A 260 -20.13 69.55 34.15
C LEU A 260 -21.26 70.02 33.22
N LEU A 261 -22.00 69.09 32.63
CA LEU A 261 -23.06 69.39 31.67
C LEU A 261 -24.11 70.33 32.30
N LYS A 262 -24.57 69.99 33.51
CA LYS A 262 -25.53 70.82 34.24
C LYS A 262 -25.01 72.24 34.51
N ARG A 263 -23.75 72.37 34.93
CA ARG A 263 -23.14 73.68 35.24
C ARG A 263 -22.89 74.53 34.01
N MET A 264 -22.36 73.93 32.95
CA MET A 264 -22.17 74.61 31.66
C MET A 264 -23.52 75.10 31.11
N ARG A 265 -24.58 74.29 31.22
CA ARG A 265 -25.92 74.71 30.82
C ARG A 265 -26.43 75.92 31.62
N MET A 266 -26.21 75.95 32.94
CA MET A 266 -26.57 77.11 33.78
C MET A 266 -25.79 78.37 33.37
N LEU A 267 -24.48 78.26 33.12
CA LEU A 267 -23.67 79.40 32.65
C LEU A 267 -24.17 79.95 31.31
N PHE A 268 -24.58 79.08 30.38
CA PHE A 268 -25.18 79.52 29.12
C PHE A 268 -26.55 80.17 29.31
N GLN A 269 -27.41 79.62 30.19
CA GLN A 269 -28.70 80.22 30.51
C GLN A 269 -28.56 81.61 31.14
N GLU A 270 -27.63 81.79 32.07
CA GLU A 270 -27.33 83.08 32.68
C GLU A 270 -26.84 84.08 31.61
N THR A 271 -25.87 83.69 30.80
CA THR A 271 -25.30 84.56 29.76
C THR A 271 -26.32 84.94 28.68
N MET A 272 -27.18 84.01 28.29
CA MET A 272 -28.24 84.26 27.31
C MET A 272 -29.41 85.06 27.90
N GLY A 273 -29.75 84.83 29.17
CA GLY A 273 -30.77 85.57 29.90
C GLY A 273 -30.35 87.00 30.22
N GLU A 274 -29.11 87.24 30.62
CA GLU A 274 -28.55 88.57 30.85
C GLU A 274 -28.51 89.42 29.56
N ARG A 275 -28.20 88.79 28.41
CA ARG A 275 -28.31 89.46 27.10
C ARG A 275 -29.73 89.86 26.71
N MET A 276 -30.75 89.23 27.30
CA MET A 276 -32.15 89.62 27.11
C MET A 276 -32.59 90.77 28.02
N ILE A 277 -31.96 90.96 29.17
CA ILE A 277 -32.27 92.06 30.10
C ILE A 277 -31.54 93.36 29.69
N LEU A 278 -30.41 93.24 28.98
CA LEU A 278 -29.59 94.36 28.51
C LEU A 278 -29.95 94.88 27.10
N ARG A 279 -31.09 94.47 26.53
CA ARG A 279 -31.67 95.02 25.29
C ARG A 279 -33.04 95.63 25.56
#